data_AF-A0A3Q0DU84-F1
#
_entry.id   AF-A0A3Q0DU84-F1
#
_cell.length_a   1.000
_cell.length_b   1.000
_cell.length_c   1.000
_cell.angle_alpha   90.00
_cell.angle_beta   90.00
_cell.angle_gamma   90.00
#
_symmetry.space_group_name_H-M   'P 1'
#
loop_
_entity.id
_entity.type
_entity.pdbx_description
1 polymer ?
#
loop_
_entity_poly.entity_id
_entity_poly.type
_entity_poly.pdbx_seq_one_letter_code
_entity_poly.pdbx_strand_id
1 'polypeptide(L)'
;MIVFVRFNSSHGFPVEVDSDTSIFQLKEAVAKRHGVPADQLRVIFAGKELRNDWTVQNCDLDQQSIVHIVQRPWRKGQDMNAAGEDKPRNTAGGSGREPQSLTRVDLSSSILPADSVGLAVILQADSRNDSPTAGSPGNCNDSI
;
A
#
# COMPACT_ATOMS: atom_id res chain seq x y z
N MET A 1 16.00 -19.44 9.01
CA MET A 1 14.55 -19.30 8.70
C MET A 1 14.39 -18.40 7.47
N ILE A 2 13.36 -18.61 6.65
CA ILE A 2 13.08 -17.71 5.51
C ILE A 2 11.92 -16.78 5.89
N VAL A 3 12.13 -15.47 5.74
CA VAL A 3 11.10 -14.44 5.88
C VAL A 3 10.94 -13.68 4.57
N PHE A 4 9.75 -13.15 4.31
CA PHE A 4 9.47 -12.33 3.14
C PHE A 4 9.53 -10.86 3.51
N VAL A 5 10.40 -10.11 2.83
CA VAL A 5 10.51 -8.67 3.02
C VAL A 5 9.84 -7.94 1.87
N ARG A 6 8.88 -7.07 2.18
CA ARG A 6 8.16 -6.26 1.20
C ARG A 6 8.53 -4.80 1.38
N PHE A 7 9.33 -4.27 0.45
CA PHE A 7 9.83 -2.89 0.49
C PHE A 7 9.19 -2.03 -0.62
N ASN A 8 8.35 -1.07 -0.24
CA ASN A 8 7.69 -0.09 -1.12
C ASN A 8 7.17 -0.65 -2.47
N SER A 9 6.81 -1.93 -2.49
CA SER A 9 6.46 -2.70 -3.66
C SER A 9 5.41 -3.73 -3.29
N SER A 10 4.70 -4.25 -4.28
CA SER A 10 3.76 -5.36 -4.09
C SER A 10 4.44 -6.71 -4.01
N HIS A 11 5.69 -6.81 -4.46
CA HIS A 11 6.45 -8.05 -4.49
C HIS A 11 7.38 -8.16 -3.28
N GLY A 12 7.20 -9.21 -2.48
CA GLY A 12 8.11 -9.55 -1.38
C GLY A 12 9.24 -10.45 -1.88
N PHE A 13 10.46 -10.25 -1.39
CA PHE A 13 11.58 -11.13 -1.69
C PHE A 13 11.93 -12.00 -0.47
N PRO A 14 12.32 -13.26 -0.67
CA PRO A 14 12.76 -14.12 0.42
C PRO A 14 14.12 -13.66 0.94
N VAL A 15 14.25 -13.62 2.26
CA VAL A 15 15.51 -13.35 2.97
C VAL A 15 15.71 -14.46 4.00
N GLU A 16 16.89 -15.07 3.96
CA GLU A 16 17.32 -15.95 5.02
C GLU A 16 17.76 -15.11 6.22
N VAL A 17 17.13 -15.35 7.36
CA VAL A 17 17.45 -14.73 8.64
C VAL A 17 17.60 -15.82 9.69
N ASP A 18 18.46 -15.56 10.66
CA ASP A 18 18.53 -16.38 11.87
C ASP A 18 17.70 -15.74 12.99
N SER A 19 17.50 -16.51 14.04
CA SER A 19 16.79 -16.15 15.25
C SER A 19 17.52 -15.02 16.00
N ASP A 20 18.86 -15.00 15.94
CA ASP A 20 19.71 -13.94 16.50
C ASP A 20 19.85 -12.70 15.61
N THR A 21 19.37 -12.77 14.36
CA THR A 21 19.47 -11.64 13.42
C THR A 21 18.68 -10.45 13.95
N SER A 22 19.31 -9.28 13.95
CA SER A 22 18.67 -8.04 14.40
C SER A 22 17.86 -7.38 13.30
N ILE A 23 16.79 -6.66 13.67
CA ILE A 23 16.01 -5.84 12.73
C ILE A 23 16.88 -4.77 12.06
N PHE A 24 17.95 -4.32 12.74
CA PHE A 24 18.96 -3.45 12.13
C PHE A 24 19.64 -4.06 10.89
N GLN A 25 20.04 -5.33 10.95
CA GLN A 25 20.67 -6.01 9.80
C GLN A 25 19.70 -6.16 8.64
N LEU A 26 18.42 -6.43 8.93
CA LEU A 26 17.37 -6.47 7.90
C LEU A 26 17.18 -5.10 7.22
N LYS A 27 17.16 -4.02 8.02
CA LYS A 27 17.13 -2.64 7.50
C LYS A 27 18.33 -2.35 6.63
N GLU A 28 19.54 -2.70 7.06
CA GLU A 28 20.77 -2.46 6.31
C GLU A 28 20.77 -3.22 4.97
N ALA A 29 20.35 -4.48 4.97
CA ALA A 29 20.24 -5.29 3.76
C ALA A 29 19.28 -4.67 2.73
N VAL A 30 18.16 -4.12 3.19
CA VAL A 30 17.16 -3.44 2.35
C VAL A 30 17.65 -2.07 1.89
N ALA A 31 18.27 -1.30 2.80
CA ALA A 31 18.88 -0.01 2.51
C ALA A 31 19.94 -0.11 1.41
N LYS A 32 20.82 -1.10 1.51
CA LYS A 32 21.87 -1.34 0.52
C LYS A 32 21.30 -1.81 -0.83
N ARG A 33 20.25 -2.63 -0.83
CA ARG A 33 19.61 -3.11 -2.07
C ARG A 33 18.85 -2.02 -2.82
N HIS A 34 18.12 -1.18 -2.10
CA HIS A 34 17.28 -0.14 -2.70
C HIS A 34 17.94 1.23 -2.76
N GLY A 35 19.15 1.40 -2.20
CA GLY A 35 19.89 2.66 -2.22
C GLY A 35 19.26 3.75 -1.34
N VAL A 36 18.58 3.36 -0.27
CA VAL A 36 17.84 4.26 0.62
C VAL A 36 18.50 4.28 2.01
N PRO A 37 18.56 5.43 2.70
CA PRO A 37 19.20 5.51 4.01
C PRO A 37 18.38 4.74 5.06
N ALA A 38 19.05 3.88 5.83
CA ALA A 38 18.42 3.05 6.86
C ALA A 38 17.67 3.86 7.94
N ASP A 39 18.08 5.11 8.19
CA ASP A 39 17.41 6.02 9.12
C ASP A 39 15.96 6.33 8.71
N GLN A 40 15.69 6.37 7.40
CA GLN A 40 14.35 6.62 6.85
C GLN A 40 13.50 5.35 6.76
N LEU A 41 14.07 4.17 7.02
CA LEU A 41 13.36 2.90 6.92
C LEU A 41 12.66 2.56 8.23
N ARG A 42 11.38 2.21 8.12
CA ARG A 42 10.59 1.69 9.24
C ARG A 42 10.08 0.30 8.91
N VAL A 43 10.37 -0.63 9.81
CA VAL A 43 10.00 -2.04 9.72
C VAL A 43 8.69 -2.22 10.48
N ILE A 44 7.70 -2.84 9.85
CA ILE A 44 6.36 -3.03 10.39
C ILE A 44 6.02 -4.52 10.28
N PHE A 45 5.65 -5.12 11.41
CA PHE A 45 5.22 -6.51 11.50
C PHE A 45 3.99 -6.61 12.41
N ALA A 46 2.98 -7.37 12.00
CA ALA A 46 1.72 -7.53 12.72
C ALA A 46 1.08 -6.19 13.18
N GLY A 47 1.24 -5.12 12.39
CA GLY A 47 0.74 -3.78 12.72
C GLY A 47 1.58 -2.99 13.75
N LYS A 48 2.72 -3.53 14.20
CA LYS A 48 3.64 -2.89 15.14
C LYS A 48 4.93 -2.49 14.43
N GLU A 49 5.44 -1.30 14.76
CA GLU A 49 6.74 -0.84 14.26
C GLU A 49 7.85 -1.51 15.09
N LEU A 50 8.72 -2.26 14.41
CA LEU A 50 9.86 -2.91 15.03
C LEU A 50 11.04 -1.93 15.10
N ARG A 51 11.63 -1.81 16.29
CA ARG A 51 12.83 -1.03 16.52
C ARG A 51 14.08 -1.83 16.15
N ASN A 52 15.18 -1.11 15.94
CA ASN A 52 16.47 -1.71 15.58
C ASN A 52 17.03 -2.62 16.70
N ASP A 53 16.61 -2.37 17.94
CA ASP A 53 16.99 -3.12 19.14
C ASP A 53 16.28 -4.48 19.26
N TRP A 54 15.32 -4.77 18.37
CA TRP A 54 14.59 -6.03 18.37
C TRP A 54 15.32 -7.06 17.52
N THR A 55 15.29 -8.32 17.95
CA THR A 55 15.77 -9.48 17.20
C THR A 55 14.61 -10.23 16.57
N VAL A 56 14.90 -11.09 15.59
CA VAL A 56 13.90 -11.97 14.96
C VAL A 56 13.16 -12.81 16.01
N GLN A 57 13.86 -13.33 17.02
CA GLN A 57 13.26 -14.03 18.16
C GLN A 57 12.29 -13.16 18.95
N ASN A 58 12.64 -11.91 19.26
CA ASN A 58 11.79 -11.03 20.06
C ASN A 58 10.52 -10.59 19.32
N CYS A 59 10.47 -10.79 18.01
CA CYS A 59 9.35 -10.42 17.16
C CYS A 59 8.38 -11.59 16.91
N ASP A 60 8.69 -12.79 17.45
CA ASP A 60 7.94 -14.03 17.17
C ASP A 60 7.69 -14.22 15.67
N LEU A 61 8.73 -13.96 14.85
CA LEU A 61 8.64 -14.15 13.41
C LEU A 61 8.61 -15.64 13.09
N ASP A 62 7.54 -16.11 12.46
CA ASP A 62 7.41 -17.47 11.95
C ASP A 62 8.05 -17.64 10.56
N GLN A 63 8.24 -18.91 10.18
CA GLN A 63 8.65 -19.29 8.82
C GLN A 63 7.66 -18.71 7.80
N GLN A 64 8.18 -18.08 6.74
CA GLN A 64 7.40 -17.39 5.71
C GLN A 64 6.61 -16.16 6.20
N SER A 65 6.92 -15.63 7.39
CA SER A 65 6.34 -14.35 7.83
C SER A 65 6.67 -13.20 6.88
N ILE A 66 5.72 -12.29 6.70
CA ILE A 66 5.86 -11.14 5.81
C ILE A 66 6.10 -9.87 6.63
N VAL A 67 7.26 -9.25 6.42
CA VAL A 67 7.67 -8.00 7.06
C VAL A 67 7.53 -6.86 6.05
N HIS A 68 6.82 -5.80 6.43
CA HIS A 68 6.63 -4.62 5.60
C HIS A 68 7.66 -3.56 5.95
N ILE A 69 8.41 -3.08 4.96
CA ILE A 69 9.36 -2.00 5.13
C ILE A 69 8.90 -0.81 4.29
N VAL A 70 8.71 0.32 4.96
CA VAL A 70 8.30 1.58 4.35
C VAL A 70 9.39 2.62 4.52
N GLN A 71 9.66 3.38 3.47
CA GLN A 71 10.51 4.56 3.55
C GLN A 71 9.65 5.74 4.01
N ARG A 72 10.01 6.35 5.13
CA ARG A 72 9.41 7.60 5.60
C ARG A 72 10.48 8.68 5.50
N PRO A 73 10.29 9.72 4.66
CA PRO A 73 11.20 10.86 4.68
C PRO A 73 11.12 11.51 6.06
N TRP A 74 12.21 11.45 6.83
CA TRP A 74 12.35 12.21 8.06
C TRP A 74 12.22 13.69 7.71
N ARG A 75 11.12 14.33 8.11
CA ARG A 75 10.98 15.78 8.01
C ARG A 75 11.96 16.38 9.00
N LYS A 76 12.89 17.20 8.52
CA LYS A 76 13.78 18.02 9.36
C LYS A 76 12.93 18.99 10.18
N GLY A 77 12.43 18.55 11.33
CA GLY A 77 11.83 19.40 12.33
C GLY A 77 12.94 20.20 13.01
N GLN A 78 13.25 21.37 12.47
CA GLN A 78 13.91 22.41 13.25
C GLN A 78 12.92 22.87 14.32
N ASP A 79 13.02 22.29 15.51
CA ASP A 79 12.52 22.91 16.74
C ASP A 79 13.74 23.38 17.55
N MET A 80 14.49 24.31 16.95
CA MET A 80 15.27 25.26 17.74
C MET A 80 14.26 26.32 18.14
N ASN A 81 13.66 26.28 19.33
CA ASN A 81 13.10 27.45 20.03
C ASN A 81 12.56 27.06 21.41
N ALA A 82 13.44 26.93 22.41
CA ALA A 82 13.03 27.11 23.80
C ALA A 82 14.24 27.41 24.70
N ALA A 83 14.59 28.69 24.83
CA ALA A 83 14.85 29.38 26.10
C ALA A 83 15.59 30.72 25.87
N GLY A 84 14.97 31.84 26.27
CA GLY A 84 15.70 33.09 26.56
C GLY A 84 15.16 34.38 25.94
N GLU A 85 14.09 34.91 26.54
CA GLU A 85 13.88 36.34 26.85
C GLU A 85 13.45 37.38 25.77
N ASP A 86 12.21 37.85 25.99
CA ASP A 86 11.69 39.23 26.03
C ASP A 86 11.94 40.22 24.88
N LYS A 87 10.89 40.47 24.06
CA LYS A 87 10.36 41.82 23.79
C LYS A 87 9.02 41.79 23.04
N PRO A 88 7.95 42.48 23.49
CA PRO A 88 6.68 42.50 22.80
C PRO A 88 6.62 43.66 21.80
N ARG A 89 6.29 43.39 20.52
CA ARG A 89 5.67 44.38 19.62
C ARG A 89 4.99 43.71 18.42
N ASN A 90 3.68 43.58 18.54
CA ASN A 90 2.64 43.77 17.51
C ASN A 90 3.05 43.80 16.03
N THR A 91 2.65 42.77 15.27
CA THR A 91 1.81 42.96 14.07
C THR A 91 1.15 41.65 13.64
N ALA A 92 -0.12 41.78 13.27
CA ALA A 92 -1.03 40.74 12.88
C ALA A 92 -0.60 40.01 11.60
N GLY A 93 -0.98 38.74 11.49
CA GLY A 93 -0.91 37.99 10.24
C GLY A 93 -0.70 36.52 10.46
N GLY A 94 -1.74 35.81 10.88
CA GLY A 94 -1.73 34.35 11.01
C GLY A 94 -1.35 33.70 9.68
N SER A 95 -0.25 32.94 9.69
CA SER A 95 -0.01 31.88 8.72
C SER A 95 0.64 30.73 9.48
N GLY A 96 -0.19 30.05 10.26
CA GLY A 96 0.10 28.68 10.68
C GLY A 96 0.24 27.86 9.41
N ARG A 97 1.47 27.60 9.00
CA ARG A 97 1.79 26.61 7.98
C ARG A 97 1.61 25.25 8.63
N GLU A 98 0.36 24.79 8.64
CA GLU A 98 0.00 23.43 8.96
C GLU A 98 0.76 22.49 7.99
N PRO A 99 1.41 21.41 8.46
CA PRO A 99 1.94 20.40 7.56
C PRO A 99 0.74 19.78 6.83
N GLN A 100 0.65 20.08 5.53
CA GLN A 100 -0.38 19.62 4.61
C GLN A 100 -0.69 18.14 4.83
N SER A 101 -1.82 17.87 5.49
CA SER A 101 -2.39 16.53 5.60
C SER A 101 -2.60 15.98 4.19
N LEU A 102 -2.03 14.81 3.89
CA LEU A 102 -2.14 14.09 2.61
C LEU A 102 -3.54 13.49 2.38
N THR A 103 -4.60 14.13 2.85
CA THR A 103 -5.98 13.62 2.76
C THR A 103 -6.98 14.62 2.21
N ARG A 104 -6.58 15.83 1.82
CA ARG A 104 -7.48 16.76 1.13
C ARG A 104 -7.08 16.97 -0.31
N VAL A 105 -7.47 16.01 -1.14
CA VAL A 105 -7.58 16.19 -2.59
C VAL A 105 -8.74 17.15 -2.82
N ASP A 106 -8.44 18.38 -3.26
CA ASP A 106 -9.48 19.29 -3.76
C ASP A 106 -9.90 18.79 -5.15
N LEU A 107 -11.00 18.04 -5.20
CA LEU A 107 -11.58 17.53 -6.44
C LEU A 107 -12.44 18.59 -7.16
N SER A 108 -12.37 19.87 -6.76
CA SER A 108 -13.27 20.91 -7.27
C SER A 108 -12.86 21.50 -8.62
N SER A 109 -11.75 21.04 -9.23
CA SER A 109 -11.19 21.63 -10.45
C SER A 109 -11.25 20.70 -11.67
N SER A 110 -12.32 19.94 -11.82
CA SER A 110 -12.61 19.24 -13.07
C SER A 110 -14.07 19.45 -13.46
N ILE A 111 -14.40 20.70 -13.80
CA ILE A 111 -15.56 20.99 -14.63
C ILE A 111 -15.21 20.47 -16.02
N LEU A 112 -15.59 19.23 -16.29
CA LEU A 112 -15.55 18.68 -17.64
C LEU A 112 -16.56 19.47 -18.49
N PRO A 113 -16.21 19.96 -19.68
CA PRO A 113 -17.20 20.48 -20.60
C PRO A 113 -18.22 19.39 -20.92
N ALA A 114 -19.47 19.62 -20.53
CA ALA A 114 -20.59 18.74 -20.79
C ALA A 114 -21.06 18.92 -22.24
N ASP A 115 -20.30 18.36 -23.19
CA ASP A 115 -20.86 18.01 -24.49
C ASP A 115 -20.26 16.66 -24.92
N SER A 116 -20.70 15.62 -24.23
CA SER A 116 -20.45 14.25 -24.67
C SER A 116 -21.67 13.84 -25.48
N VAL A 117 -21.59 13.99 -26.81
CA VAL A 117 -22.53 13.38 -27.75
C VAL A 117 -22.37 11.86 -27.66
N GLY A 118 -23.18 11.23 -26.83
CA GLY A 118 -23.19 9.79 -26.61
C GLY A 118 -23.55 9.03 -27.87
N LEU A 119 -22.59 8.33 -28.46
CA LEU A 119 -22.86 7.28 -29.44
C LEU A 119 -23.14 5.98 -28.69
N ALA A 120 -24.41 5.70 -28.43
CA ALA A 120 -24.85 4.37 -28.03
C ALA A 120 -25.08 3.53 -29.29
N VAL A 121 -24.16 2.59 -29.58
CA VAL A 121 -24.44 1.50 -30.51
C VAL A 121 -25.28 0.46 -29.75
N ILE A 122 -26.53 0.30 -30.16
CA ILE A 122 -27.36 -0.81 -29.71
C ILE A 122 -27.01 -1.99 -30.61
N LEU A 123 -26.28 -2.96 -30.08
CA LEU A 123 -26.11 -4.26 -30.73
C LEU A 123 -27.44 -5.01 -30.62
N GLN A 124 -28.14 -5.11 -31.75
CA GLN A 124 -29.34 -5.91 -31.88
C GLN A 124 -28.92 -7.38 -32.02
N ALA A 125 -29.01 -8.12 -30.91
CA ALA A 125 -28.83 -9.57 -30.92
C ALA A 125 -30.04 -10.21 -31.59
N ASP A 126 -29.95 -10.49 -32.89
CA ASP A 126 -30.87 -11.38 -33.57
C ASP A 126 -30.60 -12.81 -33.10
N SER A 127 -31.28 -13.22 -32.02
CA SER A 127 -31.30 -14.60 -31.57
C SER A 127 -32.22 -15.41 -32.49
N ARG A 128 -31.69 -15.77 -33.67
CA ARG A 128 -32.27 -16.82 -34.49
C ARG A 128 -31.80 -18.16 -33.94
N ASN A 129 -32.53 -18.68 -32.96
CA ASN A 129 -32.38 -20.05 -32.48
C ASN A 129 -32.90 -21.01 -33.56
N ASP A 130 -32.02 -21.42 -34.47
CA ASP A 130 -32.25 -22.58 -35.32
C ASP A 130 -31.75 -23.82 -34.59
N SER A 131 -32.72 -24.65 -34.18
CA SER A 131 -32.57 -25.86 -33.38
C SER A 131 -31.81 -26.97 -34.10
N PRO A 132 -30.88 -27.71 -33.45
CA PRO A 132 -30.30 -28.90 -34.04
C PRO A 132 -31.27 -30.09 -33.91
N THR A 133 -31.74 -30.60 -35.06
CA THR A 133 -32.43 -31.89 -35.15
C THR A 133 -31.40 -33.01 -35.04
N ALA A 134 -31.35 -33.69 -33.89
CA ALA A 134 -30.66 -34.96 -33.74
C ALA A 134 -31.70 -36.08 -33.67
N GLY A 135 -31.63 -37.00 -34.63
CA GLY A 135 -32.58 -38.08 -34.78
C GLY A 135 -32.33 -39.29 -33.89
N SER A 136 -33.43 -40.06 -33.77
CA SER A 136 -33.51 -41.52 -33.57
C SER A 136 -33.52 -42.07 -32.12
N PRO A 137 -34.11 -43.26 -31.90
CA PRO A 137 -35.42 -43.37 -31.25
C PRO A 137 -35.39 -44.29 -30.02
N GLY A 138 -36.34 -44.11 -29.09
CA GLY A 138 -36.45 -44.93 -27.89
C GLY A 138 -37.90 -45.07 -27.45
N ASN A 139 -38.55 -46.11 -27.94
CA ASN A 139 -39.91 -46.51 -27.61
C ASN A 139 -39.94 -47.24 -26.26
N CYS A 140 -40.63 -46.68 -25.26
CA CYS A 140 -41.05 -47.40 -24.05
C CYS A 140 -42.46 -46.91 -23.68
N ASN A 141 -43.47 -47.68 -24.07
CA ASN A 141 -44.83 -47.55 -23.56
C ASN A 141 -44.97 -48.46 -22.32
N ASP A 142 -44.96 -47.86 -21.14
CA ASP A 142 -45.46 -48.51 -19.93
C ASP A 142 -46.97 -48.18 -19.84
N SER A 143 -47.83 -49.20 -19.91
CA SER A 143 -49.28 -49.07 -19.78
C SER A 143 -49.75 -49.92 -18.61
N ILE A 144 -50.51 -49.32 -17.70
CA ILE A 144 -51.39 -50.00 -16.74
C ILE A 144 -52.84 -49.76 -17.14
#